data_AF-A0A0G3CAC0-F1
#
_entry.id   AF-A0A0G3CAC0-F1
#
_cell.length_a   1.000
_cell.length_b   1.000
_cell.length_c   1.000
_cell.angle_alpha   90.00
_cell.angle_beta   90.00
_cell.angle_gamma   90.00
#
_symmetry.space_group_name_H-M   'P 1'
#
loop_
_entity.id
_entity.type
_entity.pdbx_description
1 polymer ?
#
loop_
_entity_poly.entity_id
_entity_poly.type
_entity_poly.pdbx_seq_one_letter_code
_entity_poly.pdbx_strand_id
1 'polypeptide(L)'
;MKKITYDNTNSKHAFINVLGIAVLALLMIVSIAGAVPYAYIANSGSNNISVIDTATNTVTATVPVGNYPVGVSVSPDGTKAYIANAFSNNVDVIDNATNTVISTVNVGKWPLGVSVIPDGTKAYVTNGGNDNVSIIDTATNMVTSTVDVGKWPLGVSVIPDGTEVYVANAFSNNVSVIDTATNTVTATVPVGYIPVGVAASTDGQMVYTTNTGSNSVSVIDTETKTVISTVNVGDYPVGVAVSPDGNKVYVANAGSNNVSVIDASTNSVAATVNVGSIPHGVAVTPDGTKVYVANSDYNGTVSVIDTATNTVTATVPVGNYPVSIGLFIVPI
;
A
#
# COMPACT_ATOMS: atom_id res chain seq x y z
N MET A 1 21.91 -26.09 82.80
CA MET A 1 21.42 -24.96 81.97
C MET A 1 22.25 -24.92 80.68
N LYS A 2 21.68 -25.37 79.56
CA LYS A 2 22.35 -25.40 78.24
C LYS A 2 21.82 -24.19 77.44
N LYS A 3 22.72 -23.31 77.02
CA LYS A 3 22.42 -22.10 76.24
C LYS A 3 22.25 -22.51 74.78
N ILE A 4 21.07 -22.30 74.20
CA ILE A 4 20.85 -22.46 72.76
C ILE A 4 21.00 -21.07 72.14
N THR A 5 22.01 -20.90 71.30
CA THR A 5 22.27 -19.69 70.52
C THR A 5 21.57 -19.84 69.18
N TYR A 6 20.65 -18.92 68.85
CA TYR A 6 20.04 -18.85 67.52
C TYR A 6 21.02 -18.15 66.56
N ASP A 7 21.46 -18.88 65.54
CA ASP A 7 22.27 -18.34 64.45
C ASP A 7 21.37 -17.62 63.45
N ASN A 8 21.62 -16.33 63.25
CA ASN A 8 20.79 -15.41 62.47
C ASN A 8 21.31 -15.19 61.04
N THR A 9 22.18 -16.07 60.54
CA THR A 9 22.79 -15.95 59.20
C THR A 9 21.90 -16.45 58.06
N ASN A 10 20.91 -17.32 58.32
CA ASN A 10 20.04 -17.86 57.26
C ASN A 10 18.94 -16.90 56.76
N SER A 11 18.65 -15.81 57.49
CA SER A 11 17.62 -14.85 57.07
C SER A 11 18.08 -13.87 55.99
N LYS A 12 19.39 -13.66 55.80
CA LYS A 12 19.90 -12.66 54.84
C LYS A 12 20.15 -13.22 53.45
N HIS A 13 20.38 -14.53 53.31
CA HIS A 13 20.55 -15.16 51.99
C HIS A 13 19.23 -15.55 51.32
N ALA A 14 18.16 -15.79 52.10
CA ALA A 14 16.83 -16.05 51.55
C ALA A 14 16.19 -14.79 50.90
N PHE A 15 16.51 -13.59 51.42
CA PHE A 15 15.96 -12.33 50.88
C PHE A 15 16.65 -11.83 49.61
N ILE A 16 17.89 -12.27 49.33
CA ILE A 16 18.64 -11.83 48.12
C ILE A 16 18.33 -12.74 46.91
N ASN A 17 18.04 -14.03 47.12
CA ASN A 17 17.73 -14.94 46.01
C ASN A 17 16.28 -14.88 45.53
N VAL A 18 15.34 -14.37 46.35
CA VAL A 18 13.93 -14.20 45.93
C VAL A 18 13.72 -12.87 45.18
N LEU A 19 14.53 -11.84 45.45
CA LEU A 19 14.48 -10.58 44.71
C LEU A 19 15.19 -10.65 43.35
N GLY A 20 16.23 -11.50 43.22
CA GLY A 20 16.94 -11.69 41.95
C GLY A 20 16.15 -12.49 40.89
N ILE A 21 15.24 -13.37 41.31
CA ILE A 21 14.42 -14.17 40.39
C ILE A 21 13.09 -13.46 40.07
N ALA A 22 12.57 -12.63 40.98
CA ALA A 22 11.38 -11.81 40.71
C ALA A 22 11.66 -10.60 39.80
N VAL A 23 12.89 -10.07 39.79
CA VAL A 23 13.29 -8.96 38.90
C VAL A 23 13.75 -9.44 37.52
N LEU A 24 14.15 -10.71 37.36
CA LEU A 24 14.49 -11.27 36.05
C LEU A 24 13.29 -11.86 35.28
N ALA A 25 12.19 -12.16 35.95
CA ALA A 25 10.94 -12.60 35.30
C ALA A 25 10.05 -11.43 34.84
N LEU A 26 10.40 -10.19 35.19
CA LEU A 26 9.71 -8.96 34.78
C LEU A 26 10.45 -8.27 33.62
N LEU A 27 10.87 -9.03 32.61
CA LEU A 27 11.45 -8.51 31.37
C LEU A 27 11.16 -9.39 30.14
N MET A 28 10.09 -10.19 30.20
CA MET A 28 9.50 -10.85 29.03
C MET A 28 7.99 -10.62 29.01
N ILE A 29 7.59 -9.35 29.06
CA ILE A 29 6.54 -8.92 28.15
C ILE A 29 7.29 -8.26 27.01
N VAL A 30 7.92 -9.09 26.16
CA VAL A 30 7.90 -8.73 24.75
C VAL A 30 6.41 -8.73 24.47
N SER A 31 5.80 -7.54 24.48
CA SER A 31 4.56 -7.40 23.76
C SER A 31 4.88 -8.03 22.42
N ILE A 32 4.16 -9.08 22.06
CA ILE A 32 3.90 -9.26 20.64
C ILE A 32 3.19 -7.95 20.32
N ALA A 33 3.98 -6.93 19.98
CA ALA A 33 3.52 -5.76 19.30
C ALA A 33 3.10 -6.39 17.98
N GLY A 34 1.87 -6.91 17.95
CA GLY A 34 1.17 -7.15 16.71
C GLY A 34 1.38 -5.85 15.97
N ALA A 35 2.11 -5.93 14.87
CA ALA A 35 2.55 -4.75 14.16
C ALA A 35 1.33 -3.87 14.00
N VAL A 36 1.33 -2.74 14.70
CA VAL A 36 0.16 -1.86 14.68
C VAL A 36 0.05 -1.43 13.22
N PRO A 37 -1.10 -1.63 12.55
CA PRO A 37 -1.13 -1.41 11.12
C PRO A 37 -0.83 0.07 10.87
N TYR A 38 0.27 0.35 10.19
CA TYR A 38 0.65 1.70 9.80
C TYR A 38 0.19 1.96 8.36
N ALA A 39 -0.11 3.22 8.05
CA ALA A 39 -0.27 3.69 6.68
C ALA A 39 0.91 4.60 6.31
N TYR A 40 1.48 4.41 5.11
CA TYR A 40 2.63 5.13 4.59
C TYR A 40 2.18 6.07 3.46
N ILE A 41 1.99 7.34 3.79
CA ILE A 41 1.42 8.31 2.86
C ILE A 41 2.53 9.09 2.14
N ALA A 42 2.65 8.90 0.83
CA ALA A 42 3.57 9.63 -0.03
C ALA A 42 3.10 11.07 -0.27
N ASN A 43 3.84 12.02 0.28
CA ASN A 43 3.57 13.46 0.16
C ASN A 43 4.43 14.05 -0.96
N SER A 44 3.90 14.06 -2.19
CA SER A 44 4.65 14.42 -3.39
C SER A 44 5.17 15.87 -3.37
N GLY A 45 4.47 16.76 -2.66
CA GLY A 45 4.82 18.16 -2.53
C GLY A 45 5.91 18.46 -1.50
N SER A 46 6.10 17.58 -0.52
CA SER A 46 7.04 17.78 0.59
C SER A 46 8.18 16.76 0.63
N ASN A 47 8.27 15.86 -0.36
CA ASN A 47 9.35 14.87 -0.51
C ASN A 47 9.57 14.01 0.76
N ASN A 48 8.48 13.55 1.36
CA ASN A 48 8.50 12.72 2.56
C ASN A 48 7.31 11.75 2.61
N ILE A 49 7.38 10.78 3.51
CA ILE A 49 6.31 9.86 3.85
C ILE A 49 5.76 10.21 5.23
N SER A 50 4.45 10.38 5.37
CA SER A 50 3.79 10.42 6.68
C SER A 50 3.40 9.00 7.09
N VAL A 51 3.86 8.56 8.26
CA VAL A 51 3.52 7.26 8.85
C VAL A 51 2.36 7.47 9.81
N ILE A 52 1.21 6.89 9.52
CA ILE A 52 -0.02 7.03 10.33
C ILE A 52 -0.26 5.74 11.10
N ASP A 53 -0.40 5.81 12.41
CA ASP A 53 -0.97 4.72 13.21
C ASP A 53 -2.46 4.61 12.92
N THR A 54 -2.89 3.48 12.33
CA THR A 54 -4.29 3.30 11.93
C THR A 54 -5.22 3.00 13.10
N ALA A 55 -4.71 2.64 14.29
CA ALA A 55 -5.53 2.48 15.48
C ALA A 55 -5.97 3.85 16.01
N THR A 56 -5.04 4.82 16.04
CA THR A 56 -5.25 6.15 16.62
C THR A 56 -5.56 7.24 15.60
N ASN A 57 -5.38 6.96 14.30
CA ASN A 57 -5.46 7.94 13.21
C ASN A 57 -4.51 9.13 13.40
N THR A 58 -3.30 8.88 13.91
CA THR A 58 -2.30 9.94 14.16
C THR A 58 -1.02 9.70 13.38
N VAL A 59 -0.40 10.78 12.90
CA VAL A 59 0.93 10.71 12.29
C VAL A 59 1.97 10.48 13.40
N THR A 60 2.69 9.36 13.34
CA THR A 60 3.70 8.97 14.32
C THR A 60 5.13 9.27 13.86
N ALA A 61 5.35 9.35 12.56
CA ALA A 61 6.64 9.69 11.98
C ALA A 61 6.50 10.40 10.62
N THR A 62 7.53 11.15 10.26
CA THR A 62 7.71 11.69 8.91
C THR A 62 9.09 11.29 8.40
N VAL A 63 9.14 10.56 7.30
CA VAL A 63 10.38 9.99 6.74
C VAL A 63 10.76 10.74 5.46
N PRO A 64 11.89 11.46 5.41
CA PRO A 64 12.39 12.05 4.17
C PRO A 64 12.70 10.98 3.13
N VAL A 65 12.30 11.21 1.88
CA VAL A 65 12.58 10.34 0.73
C VAL A 65 13.04 11.17 -0.46
N GLY A 66 13.22 10.55 -1.62
CA GLY A 66 13.48 11.21 -2.89
C GLY A 66 12.38 12.21 -3.32
N ASN A 67 12.62 12.84 -4.45
CA ASN A 67 11.77 13.90 -4.96
C ASN A 67 10.50 13.36 -5.61
N TYR A 68 9.37 13.98 -5.29
CA TYR A 68 8.05 13.67 -5.83
C TYR A 68 7.67 12.18 -5.64
N PRO A 69 7.57 11.69 -4.39
CA PRO A 69 7.12 10.33 -4.10
C PRO A 69 5.66 10.15 -4.54
N VAL A 70 5.35 9.07 -5.25
CA VAL A 70 4.00 8.79 -5.81
C VAL A 70 3.50 7.41 -5.41
N GLY A 71 4.21 6.36 -5.85
CA GLY A 71 3.83 4.98 -5.62
C GLY A 71 4.35 4.46 -4.29
N VAL A 72 3.55 3.67 -3.59
CA VAL A 72 3.90 3.04 -2.31
C VAL A 72 3.45 1.58 -2.31
N SER A 73 4.34 0.69 -1.89
CA SER A 73 4.00 -0.71 -1.59
C SER A 73 4.70 -1.14 -0.32
N VAL A 74 3.91 -1.56 0.68
CA VAL A 74 4.42 -2.27 1.85
C VAL A 74 4.68 -3.73 1.48
N SER A 75 5.75 -4.33 1.99
CA SER A 75 6.04 -5.75 1.80
C SER A 75 5.00 -6.64 2.51
N PRO A 76 4.74 -7.87 2.03
CA PRO A 76 3.74 -8.76 2.63
C PRO A 76 3.97 -9.09 4.11
N ASP A 77 5.24 -9.12 4.54
CA ASP A 77 5.63 -9.32 5.94
C ASP A 77 5.51 -8.04 6.81
N GLY A 78 5.15 -6.91 6.20
CA GLY A 78 5.03 -5.61 6.84
C GLY A 78 6.34 -4.96 7.28
N THR A 79 7.50 -5.52 6.92
CA THR A 79 8.80 -5.06 7.44
C THR A 79 9.40 -3.89 6.66
N LYS A 80 9.04 -3.73 5.39
CA LYS A 80 9.58 -2.69 4.50
C LYS A 80 8.48 -1.97 3.73
N ALA A 81 8.75 -0.72 3.36
CA ALA A 81 7.96 0.02 2.38
C ALA A 81 8.84 0.47 1.22
N TYR A 82 8.35 0.30 0.00
CA TYR A 82 9.00 0.70 -1.24
C TYR A 82 8.31 1.94 -1.80
N ILE A 83 9.07 3.00 -2.04
CA ILE A 83 8.56 4.32 -2.41
C ILE A 83 9.10 4.72 -3.78
N ALA A 84 8.24 4.85 -4.78
CA ALA A 84 8.60 5.33 -6.11
C ALA A 84 8.71 6.86 -6.13
N ASN A 85 9.92 7.39 -6.34
CA ASN A 85 10.22 8.82 -6.36
C ASN A 85 10.36 9.31 -7.80
N ALA A 86 9.28 9.86 -8.35
CA ALA A 86 9.16 10.09 -9.79
C ALA A 86 10.22 11.05 -10.35
N PHE A 87 10.56 12.10 -9.59
CA PHE A 87 11.54 13.11 -10.05
C PHE A 87 12.99 12.70 -9.75
N SER A 88 13.19 11.73 -8.84
CA SER A 88 14.51 11.18 -8.53
C SER A 88 14.87 9.96 -9.38
N ASN A 89 13.92 9.37 -10.11
CA ASN A 89 14.12 8.15 -10.91
C ASN A 89 14.67 6.98 -10.08
N ASN A 90 14.20 6.85 -8.85
CA ASN A 90 14.61 5.80 -7.92
C ASN A 90 13.44 5.30 -7.07
N VAL A 91 13.69 4.20 -6.37
CA VAL A 91 12.83 3.66 -5.31
C VAL A 91 13.60 3.69 -4.00
N ASP A 92 13.06 4.37 -2.99
CA ASP A 92 13.57 4.25 -1.62
C ASP A 92 12.94 3.07 -0.91
N VAL A 93 13.75 2.32 -0.16
CA VAL A 93 13.32 1.22 0.70
C VAL A 93 13.41 1.69 2.14
N ILE A 94 12.27 1.77 2.81
CA ILE A 94 12.14 2.15 4.22
C ILE A 94 12.08 0.88 5.06
N ASP A 95 12.81 0.86 6.16
CA ASP A 95 12.61 -0.09 7.26
C ASP A 95 11.46 0.41 8.14
N ASN A 96 10.41 -0.40 8.28
CA ASN A 96 9.19 0.02 8.97
C ASN A 96 9.33 0.03 10.49
N ALA A 97 10.29 -0.71 11.06
CA ALA A 97 10.54 -0.73 12.49
C ALA A 97 11.29 0.53 12.93
N THR A 98 12.22 1.03 12.11
CA THR A 98 13.00 2.24 12.43
C THR A 98 12.50 3.50 11.75
N ASN A 99 11.59 3.40 10.77
CA ASN A 99 11.12 4.50 9.93
C ASN A 99 12.27 5.27 9.26
N THR A 100 13.23 4.54 8.69
CA THR A 100 14.41 5.11 8.01
C THR A 100 14.60 4.48 6.63
N VAL A 101 15.03 5.28 5.65
CA VAL A 101 15.48 4.77 4.35
C VAL A 101 16.77 3.96 4.55
N ILE A 102 16.73 2.68 4.17
CA ILE A 102 17.86 1.73 4.28
C ILE A 102 18.51 1.41 2.93
N SER A 103 17.83 1.74 1.82
CA SER A 103 18.36 1.56 0.47
C SER A 103 17.68 2.49 -0.51
N THR A 104 18.38 2.85 -1.58
CA THR A 104 17.85 3.61 -2.70
C THR A 104 18.24 2.89 -3.99
N VAL A 105 17.24 2.45 -4.75
CA VAL A 105 17.41 1.65 -5.98
C VAL A 105 17.12 2.52 -7.19
N ASN A 106 18.11 2.76 -8.05
CA ASN A 106 17.87 3.48 -9.29
C ASN A 106 17.03 2.62 -10.24
N VAL A 107 15.99 3.22 -10.83
CA VAL A 107 15.09 2.58 -11.80
C VAL A 107 15.01 3.43 -13.08
N GLY A 108 14.00 3.19 -13.91
CA GLY A 108 13.74 4.02 -15.08
C GLY A 108 13.25 5.43 -14.73
N LYS A 109 12.95 6.21 -15.77
CA LYS A 109 12.47 7.58 -15.66
C LYS A 109 11.00 7.60 -15.25
N TRP A 110 10.67 8.54 -14.36
CA TRP A 110 9.31 8.72 -13.84
C TRP A 110 8.72 7.43 -13.25
N PRO A 111 9.30 6.86 -12.19
CA PRO A 111 8.67 5.76 -11.48
C PRO A 111 7.37 6.25 -10.80
N LEU A 112 6.25 5.57 -11.04
CA LEU A 112 4.91 6.05 -10.61
C LEU A 112 4.16 5.04 -9.73
N GLY A 113 4.24 3.76 -10.04
CA GLY A 113 3.65 2.67 -9.25
C GLY A 113 4.71 1.69 -8.80
N VAL A 114 4.45 1.03 -7.67
CA VAL A 114 5.26 -0.08 -7.17
C VAL A 114 4.34 -1.14 -6.57
N SER A 115 4.65 -2.42 -6.79
CA SER A 115 3.95 -3.55 -6.17
C SER A 115 4.97 -4.62 -5.80
N VAL A 116 5.01 -5.02 -4.53
CA VAL A 116 5.80 -6.17 -4.05
C VAL A 116 5.01 -7.45 -4.28
N ILE A 117 5.66 -8.50 -4.78
CA ILE A 117 5.05 -9.83 -4.99
C ILE A 117 4.69 -10.48 -3.64
N PRO A 118 3.67 -11.36 -3.55
CA PRO A 118 3.23 -11.96 -2.28
C PRO A 118 4.30 -12.75 -1.50
N ASP A 119 5.27 -13.37 -2.18
CA ASP A 119 6.39 -14.05 -1.52
C ASP A 119 7.50 -13.09 -1.03
N GLY A 120 7.35 -11.79 -1.32
CA GLY A 120 8.26 -10.73 -0.92
C GLY A 120 9.59 -10.69 -1.69
N THR A 121 9.84 -11.56 -2.66
CA THR A 121 11.16 -11.70 -3.31
C THR A 121 11.44 -10.66 -4.40
N LYS A 122 10.39 -10.08 -4.98
CA LYS A 122 10.48 -9.11 -6.07
C LYS A 122 9.60 -7.88 -5.82
N ALA A 123 10.00 -6.73 -6.36
CA ALA A 123 9.15 -5.57 -6.51
C ALA A 123 9.10 -5.13 -7.98
N TYR A 124 7.90 -4.83 -8.47
CA TYR A 124 7.64 -4.36 -9.84
C TYR A 124 7.37 -2.86 -9.80
N VAL A 125 8.11 -2.09 -10.60
CA VAL A 125 8.06 -0.61 -10.60
C VAL A 125 7.79 -0.11 -12.00
N THR A 126 6.71 0.62 -12.21
CA THR A 126 6.37 1.20 -13.51
C THR A 126 7.17 2.47 -13.76
N ASN A 127 7.82 2.56 -14.92
CA ASN A 127 8.59 3.73 -15.33
C ASN A 127 7.87 4.45 -16.47
N GLY A 128 7.04 5.43 -16.13
CA GLY A 128 6.19 6.15 -17.09
C GLY A 128 6.98 6.77 -18.25
N GLY A 129 8.17 7.31 -17.96
CA GLY A 129 9.02 7.97 -18.95
C GLY A 129 9.84 7.02 -19.83
N ASN A 130 9.78 5.72 -19.57
CA ASN A 130 10.50 4.68 -20.31
C ASN A 130 9.58 3.65 -20.97
N ASP A 131 8.26 3.71 -20.74
CA ASP A 131 7.28 2.73 -21.24
C ASP A 131 7.62 1.28 -20.82
N ASN A 132 8.20 1.09 -19.63
CA ASN A 132 8.62 -0.22 -19.13
C ASN A 132 8.41 -0.40 -17.62
N VAL A 133 8.63 -1.62 -17.13
CA VAL A 133 8.60 -1.99 -15.71
C VAL A 133 9.98 -2.47 -15.29
N SER A 134 10.53 -1.91 -14.21
CA SER A 134 11.73 -2.44 -13.54
C SER A 134 11.34 -3.54 -12.55
N ILE A 135 12.12 -4.62 -12.53
CA ILE A 135 11.98 -5.70 -11.56
C ILE A 135 13.16 -5.63 -10.60
N ILE A 136 12.87 -5.43 -9.33
CA ILE A 136 13.85 -5.32 -8.24
C ILE A 136 13.85 -6.64 -7.46
N ASP A 137 15.03 -7.22 -7.25
CA ASP A 137 15.24 -8.28 -6.26
C ASP A 137 15.33 -7.64 -4.87
N THR A 138 14.45 -8.03 -3.95
CA THR A 138 14.28 -7.38 -2.63
C THR A 138 15.33 -7.80 -1.60
N ALA A 139 16.07 -8.89 -1.87
CA ALA A 139 17.17 -9.35 -1.02
C ALA A 139 18.43 -8.53 -1.27
N THR A 140 18.69 -8.20 -2.54
CA THR A 140 19.86 -7.44 -2.99
C THR A 140 19.59 -5.96 -3.20
N ASN A 141 18.31 -5.55 -3.29
CA ASN A 141 17.87 -4.20 -3.66
C ASN A 141 18.50 -3.74 -5.00
N MET A 142 18.49 -4.63 -5.99
CA MET A 142 19.01 -4.35 -7.33
C MET A 142 17.97 -4.65 -8.40
N VAL A 143 17.95 -3.84 -9.46
CA VAL A 143 17.16 -4.13 -10.66
C VAL A 143 17.78 -5.32 -11.37
N THR A 144 17.02 -6.41 -11.54
CA THR A 144 17.46 -7.63 -12.22
C THR A 144 17.15 -7.61 -13.72
N SER A 145 16.06 -6.95 -14.10
CA SER A 145 15.59 -6.88 -15.48
C SER A 145 14.56 -5.77 -15.65
N THR A 146 14.24 -5.45 -16.91
CA THR A 146 13.12 -4.59 -17.28
C THR A 146 12.23 -5.29 -18.29
N VAL A 147 10.92 -4.98 -18.28
CA VAL A 147 9.93 -5.51 -19.21
C VAL A 147 9.23 -4.35 -19.91
N ASP A 148 9.32 -4.28 -21.24
CA ASP A 148 8.62 -3.25 -22.01
C ASP A 148 7.10 -3.51 -21.99
N VAL A 149 6.32 -2.45 -21.81
CA VAL A 149 4.85 -2.51 -21.74
C VAL A 149 4.23 -1.45 -22.66
N GLY A 150 2.97 -1.10 -22.45
CA GLY A 150 2.34 0.02 -23.16
C GLY A 150 2.89 1.38 -22.73
N LYS A 151 2.36 2.43 -23.35
CA LYS A 151 2.84 3.80 -23.15
C LYS A 151 2.38 4.39 -21.83
N TRP A 152 3.33 5.05 -21.15
CA TRP A 152 3.14 5.76 -19.90
C TRP A 152 2.48 4.88 -18.83
N PRO A 153 3.14 3.81 -18.37
CA PRO A 153 2.61 2.94 -17.33
C PRO A 153 2.52 3.69 -15.98
N LEU A 154 1.39 3.54 -15.27
CA LEU A 154 1.15 4.12 -13.94
C LEU A 154 0.96 3.05 -12.87
N GLY A 155 -0.28 2.60 -12.66
CA GLY A 155 -0.60 1.62 -11.63
C GLY A 155 -0.09 0.24 -12.01
N VAL A 156 0.33 -0.50 -10.99
CA VAL A 156 0.79 -1.87 -11.09
C VAL A 156 0.26 -2.66 -9.92
N SER A 157 -0.20 -3.88 -10.17
CA SER A 157 -0.67 -4.80 -9.14
C SER A 157 -0.25 -6.22 -9.50
N VAL A 158 0.32 -6.92 -8.54
CA VAL A 158 0.59 -8.36 -8.63
C VAL A 158 -0.63 -9.11 -8.09
N ILE A 159 -1.09 -10.16 -8.78
CA ILE A 159 -2.22 -10.97 -8.28
C ILE A 159 -1.79 -11.85 -7.08
N PRO A 160 -2.72 -12.28 -6.21
CA PRO A 160 -2.40 -12.93 -4.93
C PRO A 160 -1.58 -14.22 -5.00
N ASP A 161 -1.65 -14.96 -6.11
CA ASP A 161 -0.82 -16.17 -6.31
C ASP A 161 0.61 -15.85 -6.78
N GLY A 162 0.90 -14.58 -7.07
CA GLY A 162 2.20 -14.08 -7.50
C GLY A 162 2.57 -14.44 -8.94
N THR A 163 1.69 -15.06 -9.72
CA THR A 163 2.03 -15.55 -11.07
C THR A 163 2.01 -14.46 -12.13
N GLU A 164 1.24 -13.38 -11.90
CA GLU A 164 1.06 -12.32 -12.90
C GLU A 164 1.06 -10.90 -12.31
N VAL A 165 1.45 -9.95 -13.16
CA VAL A 165 1.45 -8.52 -12.88
C VAL A 165 0.62 -7.79 -13.92
N TYR A 166 -0.30 -6.95 -13.46
CA TYR A 166 -1.16 -6.12 -14.29
C TYR A 166 -0.69 -4.67 -14.22
N VAL A 167 -0.48 -4.06 -15.39
CA VAL A 167 0.10 -2.72 -15.53
C VAL A 167 -0.81 -1.84 -16.38
N ALA A 168 -1.34 -0.76 -15.81
CA ALA A 168 -2.16 0.21 -16.52
C ALA A 168 -1.28 1.15 -17.36
N ASN A 169 -1.50 1.14 -18.68
CA ASN A 169 -0.75 1.95 -19.64
C ASN A 169 -1.61 3.14 -20.10
N ALA A 170 -1.46 4.29 -19.43
CA ALA A 170 -2.38 5.41 -19.58
C ALA A 170 -2.50 5.91 -21.02
N PHE A 171 -1.38 6.02 -21.75
CA PHE A 171 -1.39 6.54 -23.12
C PHE A 171 -1.57 5.48 -24.20
N SER A 172 -1.70 4.21 -23.79
CA SER A 172 -2.09 3.10 -24.66
C SER A 172 -3.55 2.66 -24.47
N ASN A 173 -4.24 3.14 -23.44
CA ASN A 173 -5.62 2.74 -23.10
C ASN A 173 -5.80 1.22 -22.97
N ASN A 174 -4.80 0.56 -22.38
CA ASN A 174 -4.79 -0.88 -22.17
C ASN A 174 -4.07 -1.24 -20.86
N VAL A 175 -4.20 -2.51 -20.47
CA VAL A 175 -3.48 -3.12 -19.36
C VAL A 175 -2.57 -4.21 -19.92
N SER A 176 -1.27 -4.15 -19.62
CA SER A 176 -0.33 -5.25 -19.92
C SER A 176 -0.37 -6.29 -18.81
N VAL A 177 -0.34 -7.57 -19.18
CA VAL A 177 -0.23 -8.70 -18.25
C VAL A 177 1.16 -9.30 -18.40
N ILE A 178 1.94 -9.34 -17.33
CA ILE A 178 3.30 -9.86 -17.28
C ILE A 178 3.29 -11.16 -16.49
N ASP A 179 3.85 -12.23 -17.05
CA ASP A 179 4.14 -13.48 -16.33
C ASP A 179 5.41 -13.33 -15.49
N THR A 180 5.33 -13.62 -14.18
CA THR A 180 6.42 -13.36 -13.22
C THR A 180 7.56 -14.38 -13.27
N ALA A 181 7.31 -15.55 -13.87
CA ALA A 181 8.30 -16.62 -14.03
C ALA A 181 9.26 -16.31 -15.20
N THR A 182 8.72 -15.80 -16.30
CA THR A 182 9.43 -15.49 -17.54
C THR A 182 9.79 -14.01 -17.67
N ASN A 183 9.12 -13.13 -16.92
CA ASN A 183 9.20 -11.67 -17.04
C ASN A 183 8.89 -11.20 -18.47
N THR A 184 7.81 -11.72 -19.05
CA THR A 184 7.36 -11.35 -20.40
C THR A 184 5.89 -10.94 -20.40
N VAL A 185 5.51 -10.03 -21.31
CA VAL A 185 4.11 -9.67 -21.51
C VAL A 185 3.39 -10.81 -22.22
N THR A 186 2.41 -11.43 -21.57
CA THR A 186 1.61 -12.54 -22.09
C THR A 186 0.30 -12.10 -22.73
N ALA A 187 -0.24 -10.95 -22.29
CA ALA A 187 -1.47 -10.38 -22.84
C ALA A 187 -1.46 -8.85 -22.78
N THR A 188 -2.32 -8.24 -23.59
CA THR A 188 -2.63 -6.81 -23.54
C THR A 188 -4.14 -6.65 -23.65
N VAL A 189 -4.76 -6.13 -22.60
CA VAL A 189 -6.22 -6.04 -22.45
C VAL A 189 -6.66 -4.60 -22.73
N PRO A 190 -7.43 -4.32 -23.80
CA PRO A 190 -7.99 -2.99 -24.01
C PRO A 190 -8.94 -2.62 -22.87
N VAL A 191 -8.84 -1.39 -22.36
CA VAL A 191 -9.71 -0.84 -21.31
C VAL A 191 -10.21 0.54 -21.71
N GLY A 192 -10.76 1.33 -20.78
CA GLY A 192 -11.14 2.71 -21.03
C GLY A 192 -9.96 3.64 -21.23
N TYR A 193 -10.26 4.93 -21.40
CA TYR A 193 -9.25 5.96 -21.66
C TYR A 193 -8.45 6.33 -20.41
N ILE A 194 -7.14 6.50 -20.58
CA ILE A 194 -6.20 6.93 -19.54
C ILE A 194 -6.34 6.06 -18.28
N PRO A 195 -6.08 4.74 -18.36
CA PRO A 195 -6.09 3.90 -17.17
C PRO A 195 -4.97 4.29 -16.20
N VAL A 196 -5.26 4.31 -14.89
CA VAL A 196 -4.31 4.76 -13.86
C VAL A 196 -4.12 3.74 -12.76
N GLY A 197 -5.09 3.54 -11.87
CA GLY A 197 -4.99 2.61 -10.75
C GLY A 197 -5.33 1.18 -11.16
N VAL A 198 -4.67 0.21 -10.53
CA VAL A 198 -4.89 -1.22 -10.72
C VAL A 198 -4.94 -1.91 -9.36
N ALA A 199 -5.92 -2.78 -9.13
CA ALA A 199 -6.00 -3.63 -7.95
C ALA A 199 -6.57 -5.00 -8.30
N ALA A 200 -5.93 -6.07 -7.83
CA ALA A 200 -6.44 -7.43 -7.94
C ALA A 200 -7.46 -7.73 -6.82
N SER A 201 -8.44 -8.59 -7.12
CA SER A 201 -9.29 -9.20 -6.10
C SER A 201 -8.47 -10.15 -5.23
N THR A 202 -8.93 -10.39 -4.00
CA THR A 202 -8.22 -11.21 -3.01
C THR A 202 -8.17 -12.70 -3.38
N ASP A 203 -9.08 -13.16 -4.24
CA ASP A 203 -9.07 -14.49 -4.85
C ASP A 203 -8.28 -14.57 -6.16
N GLY A 204 -7.77 -13.43 -6.67
CA GLY A 204 -7.01 -13.34 -7.91
C GLY A 204 -7.80 -13.55 -9.20
N GLN A 205 -9.12 -13.71 -9.14
CA GLN A 205 -9.95 -13.97 -10.33
C GLN A 205 -10.27 -12.70 -11.13
N MET A 206 -10.19 -11.53 -10.50
CA MET A 206 -10.54 -10.25 -11.10
C MET A 206 -9.44 -9.21 -10.88
N VAL A 207 -9.29 -8.31 -11.86
CA VAL A 207 -8.48 -7.10 -11.73
C VAL A 207 -9.34 -5.89 -12.08
N TYR A 208 -9.34 -4.91 -11.18
CA TYR A 208 -10.03 -3.64 -11.35
C TYR A 208 -9.04 -2.58 -11.81
N THR A 209 -9.37 -1.87 -12.89
CA THR A 209 -8.55 -0.76 -13.40
C THR A 209 -9.39 0.49 -13.55
N THR A 210 -8.97 1.60 -12.93
CA THR A 210 -9.64 2.89 -13.09
C THR A 210 -9.27 3.51 -14.44
N ASN A 211 -10.28 3.99 -15.16
CA ASN A 211 -10.14 4.67 -16.44
C ASN A 211 -10.38 6.17 -16.23
N THR A 212 -9.34 6.91 -15.86
CA THR A 212 -9.45 8.33 -15.48
C THR A 212 -10.08 9.18 -16.58
N GLY A 213 -9.75 8.91 -17.84
CA GLY A 213 -10.30 9.63 -18.99
C GLY A 213 -11.71 9.21 -19.39
N SER A 214 -12.28 8.17 -18.76
CA SER A 214 -13.61 7.63 -19.09
C SER A 214 -14.58 7.62 -17.91
N ASN A 215 -14.19 8.13 -16.73
CA ASN A 215 -15.02 8.13 -15.52
C ASN A 215 -15.61 6.74 -15.20
N SER A 216 -14.82 5.68 -15.39
CA SER A 216 -15.26 4.30 -15.20
C SER A 216 -14.16 3.41 -14.62
N VAL A 217 -14.52 2.20 -14.22
CA VAL A 217 -13.62 1.11 -13.84
C VAL A 217 -13.86 -0.07 -14.78
N SER A 218 -12.80 -0.60 -15.38
CA SER A 218 -12.85 -1.88 -16.10
C SER A 218 -12.59 -3.03 -15.12
N VAL A 219 -13.42 -4.06 -15.20
CA VAL A 219 -13.28 -5.33 -14.45
C VAL A 219 -12.76 -6.38 -15.43
N ILE A 220 -11.53 -6.82 -15.23
CA ILE A 220 -10.82 -7.77 -16.09
C ILE A 220 -10.87 -9.13 -15.42
N ASP A 221 -11.33 -10.13 -16.15
CA ASP A 221 -11.24 -11.53 -15.76
C ASP A 221 -9.80 -12.04 -15.99
N THR A 222 -9.19 -12.61 -14.96
CA THR A 222 -7.80 -13.06 -15.02
C THR A 222 -7.64 -14.39 -15.75
N GLU A 223 -8.67 -15.22 -15.90
CA GLU A 223 -8.54 -16.45 -16.69
C GLU A 223 -8.57 -16.13 -18.19
N THR A 224 -9.55 -15.34 -18.63
CA THR A 224 -9.78 -15.06 -20.06
C THR A 224 -8.99 -13.87 -20.58
N LYS A 225 -8.44 -13.03 -19.70
CA LYS A 225 -7.76 -11.76 -20.03
C LYS A 225 -8.66 -10.79 -20.79
N THR A 226 -9.93 -10.69 -20.41
CA THR A 226 -10.89 -9.80 -21.05
C THR A 226 -11.63 -8.94 -20.03
N VAL A 227 -12.05 -7.74 -20.45
CA VAL A 227 -12.97 -6.92 -19.67
C VAL A 227 -14.36 -7.57 -19.69
N ILE A 228 -14.88 -7.93 -18.51
CA ILE A 228 -16.21 -8.54 -18.34
C ILE A 228 -17.26 -7.54 -17.86
N SER A 229 -16.84 -6.40 -17.32
CA SER A 229 -17.72 -5.31 -16.90
C SER A 229 -17.00 -3.96 -16.97
N THR A 230 -17.77 -2.91 -17.21
CA THR A 230 -17.32 -1.51 -17.11
C THR A 230 -18.29 -0.77 -16.21
N VAL A 231 -17.82 -0.31 -15.06
CA VAL A 231 -18.63 0.33 -14.02
C VAL A 231 -18.42 1.84 -14.09
N ASN A 232 -19.48 2.60 -14.34
CA ASN A 232 -19.41 4.06 -14.27
C ASN A 232 -19.26 4.51 -12.80
N VAL A 233 -18.33 5.43 -12.55
CA VAL A 233 -18.04 5.98 -11.23
C VAL A 233 -18.05 7.51 -11.29
N GLY A 234 -17.49 8.18 -10.28
CA GLY A 234 -17.37 9.63 -10.28
C GLY A 234 -16.33 10.14 -11.29
N ASP A 235 -16.17 11.45 -11.33
CA ASP A 235 -15.27 12.09 -12.29
C ASP A 235 -13.79 11.87 -11.94
N TYR A 236 -12.97 11.60 -12.97
CA TYR A 236 -11.53 11.36 -12.89
C TYR A 236 -11.13 10.35 -11.81
N PRO A 237 -11.55 9.07 -11.91
CA PRO A 237 -11.14 8.03 -10.96
C PRO A 237 -9.63 7.77 -11.05
N VAL A 238 -8.95 7.67 -9.90
CA VAL A 238 -7.49 7.51 -9.81
C VAL A 238 -7.13 6.22 -9.07
N GLY A 239 -7.16 6.20 -7.74
CA GLY A 239 -6.85 5.01 -6.95
C GLY A 239 -8.01 4.03 -6.90
N VAL A 240 -7.67 2.75 -6.76
CA VAL A 240 -8.62 1.66 -6.54
C VAL A 240 -8.06 0.68 -5.52
N ALA A 241 -8.91 0.18 -4.62
CA ALA A 241 -8.55 -0.85 -3.66
C ALA A 241 -9.72 -1.82 -3.44
N VAL A 242 -9.41 -3.10 -3.27
CA VAL A 242 -10.39 -4.15 -2.95
C VAL A 242 -10.37 -4.39 -1.44
N SER A 243 -11.53 -4.60 -0.82
CA SER A 243 -11.62 -4.97 0.59
C SER A 243 -11.02 -6.37 0.84
N PRO A 244 -10.48 -6.64 2.04
CA PRO A 244 -9.91 -7.96 2.36
C PRO A 244 -10.88 -9.13 2.20
N ASP A 245 -12.18 -8.90 2.41
CA ASP A 245 -13.23 -9.90 2.20
C ASP A 245 -13.64 -10.07 0.73
N GLY A 246 -13.08 -9.28 -0.19
CA GLY A 246 -13.36 -9.31 -1.63
C GLY A 246 -14.72 -8.72 -2.04
N ASN A 247 -15.54 -8.25 -1.10
CA ASN A 247 -16.93 -7.89 -1.40
C ASN A 247 -17.10 -6.46 -1.94
N LYS A 248 -16.14 -5.57 -1.67
CA LYS A 248 -16.22 -4.15 -2.02
C LYS A 248 -14.96 -3.69 -2.75
N VAL A 249 -15.15 -2.79 -3.70
CA VAL A 249 -14.07 -2.07 -4.37
C VAL A 249 -14.26 -0.58 -4.16
N TYR A 250 -13.25 0.08 -3.60
CA TYR A 250 -13.25 1.50 -3.32
C TYR A 250 -12.47 2.25 -4.39
N VAL A 251 -13.06 3.29 -4.95
CA VAL A 251 -12.48 4.07 -6.05
C VAL A 251 -12.43 5.54 -5.67
N ALA A 252 -11.24 6.12 -5.63
CA ALA A 252 -11.06 7.54 -5.37
C ALA A 252 -11.33 8.35 -6.65
N ASN A 253 -12.35 9.21 -6.64
CA ASN A 253 -12.77 10.03 -7.78
C ASN A 253 -12.24 11.46 -7.62
N ALA A 254 -11.08 11.74 -8.18
CA ALA A 254 -10.35 13.00 -7.98
C ALA A 254 -11.16 14.23 -8.43
N GLY A 255 -11.92 14.11 -9.52
CA GLY A 255 -12.71 15.20 -10.09
C GLY A 255 -13.96 15.56 -9.29
N SER A 256 -14.51 14.59 -8.59
CA SER A 256 -15.79 14.72 -7.88
C SER A 256 -15.65 14.73 -6.35
N ASN A 257 -14.42 14.68 -5.84
CA ASN A 257 -14.09 14.75 -4.40
C ASN A 257 -14.84 13.72 -3.54
N ASN A 258 -14.97 12.50 -4.06
CA ASN A 258 -15.66 11.41 -3.38
C ASN A 258 -15.00 10.06 -3.65
N VAL A 259 -15.46 9.04 -2.93
CA VAL A 259 -15.14 7.64 -3.16
C VAL A 259 -16.39 6.89 -3.60
N SER A 260 -16.30 6.18 -4.73
CA SER A 260 -17.33 5.18 -5.09
C SER A 260 -17.04 3.88 -4.36
N VAL A 261 -18.09 3.28 -3.78
CA VAL A 261 -18.05 1.92 -3.21
C VAL A 261 -18.81 1.01 -4.17
N ILE A 262 -18.07 0.16 -4.88
CA ILE A 262 -18.61 -0.82 -5.81
C ILE A 262 -18.83 -2.13 -5.06
N ASP A 263 -20.00 -2.74 -5.24
CA ASP A 263 -20.27 -4.12 -4.83
C ASP A 263 -19.64 -5.07 -5.87
N ALA A 264 -18.68 -5.89 -5.45
CA ALA A 264 -17.90 -6.74 -6.35
C ALA A 264 -18.72 -7.89 -6.96
N SER A 265 -19.80 -8.31 -6.31
CA SER A 265 -20.66 -9.40 -6.80
C SER A 265 -21.58 -8.95 -7.94
N THR A 266 -21.98 -7.68 -7.92
CA THR A 266 -22.87 -7.08 -8.93
C THR A 266 -22.14 -6.19 -9.92
N ASN A 267 -20.89 -5.82 -9.64
CA ASN A 267 -20.12 -4.81 -10.38
C ASN A 267 -20.92 -3.50 -10.57
N SER A 268 -21.49 -3.00 -9.48
CA SER A 268 -22.28 -1.77 -9.48
C SER A 268 -21.97 -0.89 -8.27
N VAL A 269 -22.09 0.43 -8.43
CA VAL A 269 -21.85 1.39 -7.33
C VAL A 269 -22.98 1.28 -6.31
N ALA A 270 -22.65 0.80 -5.12
CA ALA A 270 -23.57 0.65 -3.99
C ALA A 270 -23.66 1.91 -3.12
N ALA A 271 -22.58 2.70 -3.05
CA ALA A 271 -22.55 3.95 -2.30
C ALA A 271 -21.53 4.95 -2.86
N THR A 272 -21.69 6.22 -2.48
CA THR A 272 -20.72 7.29 -2.74
C THR A 272 -20.46 8.05 -1.45
N VAL A 273 -19.20 8.27 -1.11
CA VAL A 273 -18.77 8.92 0.14
C VAL A 273 -17.97 10.16 -0.18
N ASN A 274 -18.45 11.35 0.21
CA ASN A 274 -17.69 12.58 0.04
C ASN A 274 -16.45 12.58 0.95
N VAL A 275 -15.31 13.01 0.41
CA VAL A 275 -14.02 13.09 1.12
C VAL A 275 -13.39 14.48 0.91
N GLY A 276 -12.11 14.61 1.24
CA GLY A 276 -11.34 15.81 0.96
C GLY A 276 -11.15 16.06 -0.55
N SER A 277 -10.42 17.12 -0.87
CA SER A 277 -10.24 17.57 -2.26
C SER A 277 -9.24 16.70 -3.01
N ILE A 278 -9.55 16.37 -4.27
CA ILE A 278 -8.69 15.66 -5.22
C ILE A 278 -8.17 14.33 -4.64
N PRO A 279 -9.06 13.40 -4.24
CA PRO A 279 -8.62 12.10 -3.72
C PRO A 279 -7.88 11.31 -4.79
N HIS A 280 -6.68 10.83 -4.48
CA HIS A 280 -5.85 9.99 -5.36
C HIS A 280 -5.74 8.58 -4.82
N GLY A 281 -4.93 8.37 -3.79
CA GLY A 281 -4.68 7.07 -3.19
C GLY A 281 -5.85 6.61 -2.33
N VAL A 282 -6.18 5.31 -2.41
CA VAL A 282 -7.15 4.66 -1.55
C VAL A 282 -6.63 3.29 -1.15
N ALA A 283 -6.77 2.92 0.12
CA ALA A 283 -6.43 1.59 0.63
C ALA A 283 -7.35 1.22 1.80
N VAL A 284 -7.58 -0.07 1.97
CA VAL A 284 -8.41 -0.64 3.03
C VAL A 284 -7.51 -1.24 4.11
N THR A 285 -7.85 -1.08 5.38
CA THR A 285 -7.14 -1.76 6.48
C THR A 285 -7.31 -3.27 6.39
N PRO A 286 -6.35 -4.08 6.93
CA PRO A 286 -6.41 -5.55 6.84
C PRO A 286 -7.65 -6.17 7.49
N ASP A 287 -8.17 -5.53 8.54
CA ASP A 287 -9.41 -5.92 9.20
C ASP A 287 -10.68 -5.52 8.42
N GLY A 288 -10.53 -4.79 7.32
CA GLY A 288 -11.62 -4.31 6.47
C GLY A 288 -12.47 -3.20 7.08
N THR A 289 -12.13 -2.67 8.26
CA THR A 289 -13.00 -1.74 9.01
C THR A 289 -12.86 -0.28 8.57
N LYS A 290 -11.70 0.09 8.02
CA LYS A 290 -11.39 1.47 7.60
C LYS A 290 -10.87 1.54 6.17
N VAL A 291 -11.16 2.65 5.51
CA VAL A 291 -10.56 3.04 4.23
C VAL A 291 -9.86 4.37 4.38
N TYR A 292 -8.59 4.43 3.98
CA TYR A 292 -7.79 5.65 3.99
C TYR A 292 -7.73 6.21 2.58
N VAL A 293 -7.98 7.51 2.45
CA VAL A 293 -8.02 8.22 1.18
C VAL A 293 -7.11 9.44 1.23
N ALA A 294 -6.03 9.42 0.45
CA ALA A 294 -5.10 10.54 0.33
C ALA A 294 -5.70 11.64 -0.54
N ASN A 295 -5.96 12.82 0.04
CA ASN A 295 -6.55 13.97 -0.64
C ASN A 295 -5.41 14.89 -1.11
N SER A 296 -5.13 14.88 -2.41
CA SER A 296 -3.96 15.51 -3.04
C SER A 296 -4.07 17.04 -3.15
N ASP A 297 -4.60 17.70 -2.13
CA ASP A 297 -4.58 19.15 -2.05
C ASP A 297 -3.25 19.68 -1.48
N TYR A 298 -3.06 21.00 -1.58
CA TYR A 298 -1.82 21.63 -1.12
C TYR A 298 -1.59 21.40 0.38
N ASN A 299 -2.62 21.45 1.22
CA ASN A 299 -2.48 21.34 2.66
C ASN A 299 -2.33 19.90 3.15
N GLY A 300 -2.67 18.91 2.32
CA GLY A 300 -2.43 17.49 2.54
C GLY A 300 -3.25 16.90 3.66
N THR A 301 -4.26 16.11 3.32
CA THR A 301 -5.04 15.36 4.31
C THR A 301 -5.29 13.92 3.88
N VAL A 302 -5.58 13.06 4.86
CA VAL A 302 -6.11 11.72 4.63
C VAL A 302 -7.50 11.62 5.26
N SER A 303 -8.50 11.25 4.46
CA SER A 303 -9.84 10.94 4.98
C SER A 303 -9.87 9.48 5.43
N VAL A 304 -10.45 9.21 6.60
CA VAL A 304 -10.66 7.86 7.13
C VAL A 304 -12.15 7.56 7.08
N ILE A 305 -12.56 6.58 6.28
CA ILE A 305 -13.93 6.14 6.11
C ILE A 305 -14.16 4.88 6.94
N ASP A 306 -15.25 4.83 7.69
CA ASP A 306 -15.76 3.60 8.32
C ASP A 306 -16.57 2.79 7.29
N THR A 307 -16.19 1.53 7.07
CA THR A 307 -16.75 0.69 5.98
C THR A 307 -18.13 0.12 6.28
N ALA A 308 -18.54 0.11 7.55
CA ALA A 308 -19.87 -0.34 7.96
C ALA A 308 -20.92 0.73 7.69
N THR A 309 -20.56 1.99 7.90
CA THR A 309 -21.47 3.15 7.77
C THR A 309 -21.27 3.92 6.47
N ASN A 310 -20.16 3.71 5.75
CA ASN A 310 -19.74 4.51 4.59
C ASN A 310 -19.69 6.01 4.92
N THR A 311 -19.12 6.37 6.07
CA THR A 311 -18.97 7.76 6.51
C THR A 311 -17.54 8.09 6.88
N VAL A 312 -17.12 9.33 6.64
CA VAL A 312 -15.81 9.82 7.08
C VAL A 312 -15.85 10.02 8.60
N THR A 313 -14.97 9.35 9.33
CA THR A 313 -14.86 9.40 10.79
C THR A 313 -13.67 10.22 11.28
N ALA A 314 -12.66 10.43 10.43
CA ALA A 314 -11.52 11.29 10.74
C ALA A 314 -10.92 11.92 9.48
N THR A 315 -10.24 13.04 9.67
CA THR A 315 -9.39 13.68 8.66
C THR A 315 -8.03 13.96 9.31
N VAL A 316 -6.98 13.32 8.78
CA VAL A 316 -5.63 13.34 9.34
C VAL A 316 -4.76 14.28 8.50
N PRO A 317 -4.20 15.36 9.06
CA PRO A 317 -3.24 16.21 8.36
C PRO A 317 -1.94 15.43 8.05
N VAL A 318 -1.39 15.61 6.85
CA VAL A 318 -0.13 15.01 6.39
C VAL A 318 0.73 16.05 5.65
N GLY A 319 1.76 15.63 4.91
CA GLY A 319 2.57 16.52 4.08
C GLY A 319 1.83 16.99 2.82
N ASN A 320 2.42 17.94 2.09
CA ASN A 320 1.77 18.58 0.94
C ASN A 320 1.56 17.62 -0.24
N TYR A 321 0.42 17.73 -0.94
CA TYR A 321 0.06 16.93 -2.11
C TYR A 321 0.23 15.41 -1.92
N PRO A 322 -0.49 14.77 -0.98
CA PRO A 322 -0.38 13.33 -0.75
C PRO A 322 -1.04 12.53 -1.89
N VAL A 323 -0.33 11.57 -2.50
CA VAL A 323 -0.82 10.81 -3.66
C VAL A 323 -1.01 9.32 -3.36
N SER A 324 0.02 8.60 -2.93
CA SER A 324 0.00 7.19 -2.48
C SER A 324 -0.78 6.21 -3.39
N ILE A 325 -0.24 5.89 -4.56
CA ILE A 325 -0.80 4.82 -5.42
C ILE A 325 -0.21 3.46 -5.03
N GLY A 326 -1.06 2.45 -4.80
CA GLY A 326 -0.65 1.08 -4.45
C GLY A 326 -1.05 0.66 -3.03
N LEU A 327 -0.40 -0.38 -2.51
CA LEU A 327 -0.64 -0.91 -1.16
C LEU A 327 0.15 -0.12 -0.11
N PHE A 328 -0.45 0.95 0.40
CA PHE A 328 0.20 1.84 1.37
C PHE A 328 -0.21 1.61 2.83
N ILE A 329 -1.00 0.58 3.12
CA ILE A 329 -1.30 0.14 4.49
C ILE A 329 -0.64 -1.22 4.70
N VAL A 330 -0.04 -1.42 5.87
CA VAL A 330 0.57 -2.69 6.26
C VAL A 330 -0.48 -3.82 6.23
N PRO A 331 -0.23 -4.97 5.56
CA PRO A 331 -1.24 -6.01 5.30
C PRO A 331 -1.47 -7.05 6.43
N ILE A 332 -0.77 -6.95 7.56
CA ILE A 332 -0.72 -7.98 8.63
C ILE A 332 -1.85 -7.88 9.66
#